data_AF-A0AAU4G679-F1
#
_entry.id   AF-A0AAU4G679-F1
#
_cell.length_a   1.000
_cell.length_b   1.000
_cell.length_c   1.000
_cell.angle_alpha   90.00
_cell.angle_beta   90.00
_cell.angle_gamma   90.00
#
_symmetry.space_group_name_H-M   'P 1'
#
loop_
_entity.id
_entity.type
_entity.pdbx_description
1 polymer ?
#
loop_
_entity_poly.entity_id
_entity_poly.type
_entity_poly.pdbx_seq_one_letter_code
_entity_poly.pdbx_strand_id
1 'polypeptide(L)'
;MSEDIDLNDYMKGSNYLGVPVALVDSGRRLIEWTVSEFGSAMKGLHDQTDRTIPSALNSGIMEFPRERRSYLRKIAEQGVMMSTMAVHHMLDHASAIGRVLSEEPMPLWSPLSLSRVALESGLQACYLSDSSAGAETLVLRAAAMYIGMLEEQDKLANLFAGEKGELGHTVKQCDQAKALASRAGMEFIERKGRVRSVGYIAGGSQVNVEMNATDAANKWVPEMTGAYSLGSGSTHAGFWLTIHSFGDGNLRSDPSLIVNAVTTPVHVCRAVVTAMRDFWGVDAGNFTDAAEVKLRRYYAIYLTWKSSLKANGVVG
;
A
#
# COMPACT_ATOMS: atom_id res chain seq x y z
N MET A 1 -1.23 16.38 29.56
CA MET A 1 -0.62 15.48 30.54
C MET A 1 0.70 15.01 29.97
N SER A 2 1.82 15.49 30.52
CA SER A 2 3.15 14.95 30.23
C SER A 2 3.34 13.73 31.13
N GLU A 3 3.36 12.54 30.54
CA GLU A 3 3.90 11.38 31.23
C GLU A 3 5.43 11.52 31.16
N ASP A 4 6.06 11.76 32.31
CA ASP A 4 7.50 11.66 32.45
C ASP A 4 7.88 10.18 32.30
N ILE A 5 8.50 9.84 31.18
CA ILE A 5 8.92 8.48 30.86
C ILE A 5 10.31 8.24 31.48
N ASP A 6 10.42 7.24 32.36
CA ASP A 6 11.69 6.86 33.00
C ASP A 6 12.67 6.23 31.99
N LEU A 7 13.82 6.86 31.80
CA LEU A 7 14.89 6.42 30.90
C LEU A 7 15.56 5.11 31.35
N ASN A 8 15.40 4.69 32.62
CA ASN A 8 15.94 3.42 33.10
C ASN A 8 15.14 2.20 32.61
N ASP A 9 13.85 2.37 32.29
CA ASP A 9 13.04 1.32 31.66
C ASP A 9 13.41 1.12 30.18
N TYR A 10 14.00 2.13 29.51
CA TYR A 10 14.51 2.00 28.13
C TYR A 10 15.72 1.06 27.99
N MET A 11 16.46 0.85 29.08
CA MET A 11 17.73 0.11 29.09
C MET A 11 17.61 -1.31 29.67
N LYS A 12 16.50 -1.64 30.34
CA LYS A 12 16.27 -2.95 30.95
C LYS A 12 15.57 -3.91 29.99
N GLY A 13 16.35 -4.77 29.35
CA GLY A 13 15.90 -6.02 28.72
C GLY A 13 15.52 -5.89 27.25
N SER A 14 16.42 -6.29 26.34
CA SER A 14 16.08 -6.49 24.93
C SER A 14 15.34 -7.82 24.76
N ASN A 15 14.03 -7.84 24.97
CA ASN A 15 13.20 -9.03 24.75
C ASN A 15 12.83 -9.23 23.27
N TYR A 16 13.15 -8.27 22.40
CA TYR A 16 12.79 -8.26 20.97
C TYR A 16 14.02 -8.20 20.05
N LEU A 17 14.87 -9.23 20.05
CA LEU A 17 16.02 -9.33 19.12
C LEU A 17 17.00 -8.15 19.17
N GLY A 18 17.19 -7.52 20.33
CA GLY A 18 18.05 -6.33 20.48
C GLY A 18 17.32 -4.98 20.33
N VAL A 19 16.00 -4.98 20.08
CA VAL A 19 15.19 -3.76 19.96
C VAL A 19 14.66 -3.33 21.34
N PRO A 20 14.66 -2.03 21.68
CA PRO A 20 14.09 -1.54 22.94
C PRO A 20 12.58 -1.77 23.02
N VAL A 21 12.12 -2.28 24.17
CA VAL A 21 10.68 -2.51 24.45
C VAL A 21 9.87 -1.24 24.23
N ALA A 22 10.33 -0.09 24.74
CA ALA A 22 9.62 1.17 24.58
C ALA A 22 9.46 1.63 23.12
N LEU A 23 10.39 1.25 22.23
CA LEU A 23 10.28 1.50 20.79
C LEU A 23 9.21 0.59 20.18
N VAL A 24 9.23 -0.71 20.48
CA VAL A 24 8.24 -1.68 20.00
C VAL A 24 6.83 -1.30 20.48
N ASP A 25 6.65 -1.01 21.76
CA ASP A 25 5.37 -0.60 22.35
C ASP A 25 4.82 0.69 21.74
N SER A 26 5.69 1.68 21.53
CA SER A 26 5.29 2.94 20.91
C SER A 26 4.94 2.74 19.44
N GLY A 27 5.62 1.82 18.75
CA GLY A 27 5.32 1.46 17.38
C GLY A 27 3.98 0.75 17.26
N ARG A 28 3.68 -0.19 18.17
CA ARG A 28 2.37 -0.85 18.27
C ARG A 28 1.25 0.18 18.48
N ARG A 29 1.39 1.08 19.45
CA ARG A 29 0.40 2.16 19.69
C ARG A 29 0.21 3.07 18.48
N LEU A 30 1.28 3.35 17.74
CA LEU A 30 1.21 4.14 16.51
C LEU A 30 0.41 3.41 15.43
N ILE A 31 0.63 2.12 15.24
CA ILE A 31 -0.12 1.30 14.29
C ILE A 31 -1.60 1.20 14.66
N GLU A 32 -1.91 0.90 15.93
CA GLU A 32 -3.30 0.83 16.43
C GLU A 32 -4.04 2.15 16.21
N TRP A 33 -3.40 3.27 16.56
CA TRP A 33 -3.94 4.60 16.31
C TRP A 33 -4.15 4.84 14.80
N THR A 34 -3.17 4.48 13.97
CA THR A 34 -3.24 4.67 12.51
C THR A 34 -4.42 3.93 11.92
N VAL A 35 -4.58 2.64 12.24
CA VAL A 35 -5.68 1.81 11.74
C VAL A 35 -7.05 2.37 12.17
N SER A 36 -7.17 2.79 13.44
CA SER A 36 -8.41 3.36 13.98
C SER A 36 -8.79 4.70 13.32
N GLU A 37 -7.85 5.66 13.30
CA GLU A 37 -8.12 7.00 12.79
C GLU A 37 -8.24 7.02 11.27
N PHE A 38 -7.41 6.26 10.56
CA PHE A 38 -7.55 6.13 9.12
C PHE A 38 -8.88 5.47 8.76
N GLY A 39 -9.29 4.41 9.47
CA GLY A 39 -10.60 3.80 9.27
C GLY A 39 -11.75 4.80 9.46
N SER A 40 -11.64 5.69 10.45
CA SER A 40 -12.61 6.76 10.67
C SER A 40 -12.61 7.80 9.56
N ALA A 41 -11.43 8.23 9.10
CA ALA A 41 -11.29 9.15 7.96
C ALA A 41 -11.87 8.56 6.67
N MET A 42 -11.57 7.29 6.38
CA MET A 42 -12.09 6.58 5.21
C MET A 42 -13.60 6.34 5.29
N LYS A 43 -14.15 6.12 6.49
CA LYS A 43 -15.61 6.06 6.67
C LYS A 43 -16.25 7.40 6.32
N GLY A 44 -15.68 8.51 6.80
CA GLY A 44 -16.14 9.85 6.43
C GLY A 44 -16.10 10.11 4.92
N LEU A 45 -15.05 9.61 4.24
CA LEU A 45 -14.97 9.66 2.77
C LEU A 45 -16.02 8.76 2.09
N HIS A 46 -16.25 7.55 2.61
CA HIS A 46 -17.25 6.63 2.09
C HIS A 46 -18.67 7.20 2.23
N ASP A 47 -19.00 7.77 3.38
CA ASP A 47 -20.33 8.35 3.64
C ASP A 47 -20.60 9.58 2.73
N GLN A 48 -19.55 10.22 2.22
CA GLN A 48 -19.63 11.33 1.26
C GLN A 48 -19.62 10.88 -0.21
N THR A 49 -19.39 9.58 -0.49
CA THR A 49 -19.21 9.06 -1.86
C THR A 49 -20.17 7.91 -2.16
N ASP A 50 -21.07 8.12 -3.12
CA ASP A 50 -22.24 7.24 -3.35
C ASP A 50 -21.91 5.91 -4.09
N ARG A 51 -20.71 5.34 -3.92
CA ARG A 51 -20.16 4.20 -4.71
C ARG A 51 -20.22 4.40 -6.24
N THR A 52 -20.47 5.62 -6.68
CA THR A 52 -20.49 6.04 -8.07
C THR A 52 -19.12 6.56 -8.48
N ILE A 53 -18.84 6.68 -9.77
CA ILE A 53 -17.56 7.26 -10.22
C ILE A 53 -17.48 8.73 -9.79
N PRO A 54 -16.29 9.22 -9.34
CA PRO A 54 -16.14 10.62 -8.99
C PRO A 54 -16.54 11.56 -10.13
N SER A 55 -17.12 12.71 -9.79
CA SER A 55 -17.64 13.68 -10.78
C SER A 55 -16.60 14.10 -11.81
N ALA A 56 -15.35 14.32 -11.41
CA ALA A 56 -14.25 14.69 -12.30
C ALA A 56 -13.94 13.58 -13.33
N LEU A 57 -13.84 12.33 -12.87
CA LEU A 57 -13.62 11.17 -13.75
C LEU A 57 -14.81 10.95 -14.68
N ASN A 58 -16.03 11.03 -14.17
CA ASN A 58 -17.23 10.89 -15.00
C ASN A 58 -17.33 12.01 -16.05
N SER A 59 -16.96 13.25 -15.70
CA SER A 59 -16.92 14.38 -16.65
C SER A 59 -15.92 14.12 -17.78
N GLY A 60 -14.71 13.66 -17.46
CA GLY A 60 -13.72 13.29 -18.49
C GLY A 60 -14.18 12.12 -19.37
N ILE A 61 -14.91 11.15 -18.82
CA ILE A 61 -15.53 10.08 -19.64
C ILE A 61 -16.57 10.64 -20.64
N MET A 62 -17.26 11.73 -20.29
CA MET A 62 -18.27 12.34 -21.17
C MET A 62 -17.65 13.02 -22.40
N GLU A 63 -16.34 13.30 -22.39
CA GLU A 63 -15.61 13.86 -23.54
C GLU A 63 -15.38 12.80 -24.65
N PHE A 64 -15.46 11.51 -24.33
CA PHE A 64 -15.31 10.42 -25.30
C PHE A 64 -16.56 10.25 -26.20
N PRO A 65 -16.42 9.59 -27.37
CA PRO A 65 -17.54 9.23 -28.23
C PRO A 65 -18.65 8.48 -27.48
N ARG A 66 -19.91 8.83 -27.77
CA ARG A 66 -21.10 8.40 -27.00
C ARG A 66 -21.20 6.88 -26.88
N GLU A 67 -20.83 6.16 -27.94
CA GLU A 67 -20.84 4.70 -28.03
C GLU A 67 -19.84 4.01 -27.11
N ARG A 68 -18.79 4.70 -26.65
CA ARG A 68 -17.77 4.17 -25.74
C ARG A 68 -18.07 4.42 -24.26
N ARG A 69 -18.84 5.46 -23.95
CA ARG A 69 -19.02 5.98 -22.57
C ARG A 69 -19.52 4.94 -21.58
N SER A 70 -20.48 4.10 -21.97
CA SER A 70 -21.02 3.07 -21.08
C SER A 70 -20.00 1.99 -20.73
N TYR A 71 -19.10 1.66 -21.66
CA TYR A 71 -18.03 0.69 -21.43
C TYR A 71 -16.91 1.29 -20.58
N LEU A 72 -16.50 2.53 -20.88
CA LEU A 72 -15.54 3.29 -20.06
C LEU A 72 -16.01 3.45 -18.62
N ARG A 73 -17.31 3.73 -18.42
CA ARG A 73 -17.94 3.82 -17.10
C ARG A 73 -17.80 2.52 -16.32
N LYS A 74 -18.15 1.38 -16.93
CA LYS A 74 -18.02 0.08 -16.26
C LYS A 74 -16.57 -0.23 -15.85
N ILE A 75 -15.60 0.13 -16.68
CA ILE A 75 -14.18 -0.03 -16.35
C ILE A 75 -13.78 0.89 -15.19
N ALA A 76 -14.21 2.15 -15.21
CA ALA A 76 -13.97 3.11 -14.14
C ALA A 76 -14.56 2.63 -12.80
N GLU A 77 -15.76 2.06 -12.81
CA GLU A 77 -16.38 1.41 -11.64
C GLU A 77 -15.50 0.29 -11.07
N GLN A 78 -14.90 -0.55 -11.94
CA GLN A 78 -13.94 -1.56 -11.48
C GLN A 78 -12.69 -0.91 -10.87
N GLY A 79 -12.18 0.17 -11.45
CA GLY A 79 -11.06 0.94 -10.89
C GLY A 79 -11.34 1.46 -9.49
N VAL A 80 -12.51 2.06 -9.27
CA VAL A 80 -12.96 2.54 -7.95
C VAL A 80 -13.07 1.38 -6.95
N MET A 81 -13.63 0.26 -7.38
CA MET A 81 -13.76 -0.93 -6.53
C MET A 81 -12.38 -1.50 -6.15
N MET A 82 -11.46 -1.68 -7.11
CA MET A 82 -10.10 -2.17 -6.84
C MET A 82 -9.33 -1.23 -5.92
N SER A 83 -9.45 0.09 -6.13
CA SER A 83 -8.84 1.09 -5.24
C SER A 83 -9.34 0.93 -3.81
N THR A 84 -10.65 0.75 -3.62
CA THR A 84 -11.27 0.50 -2.31
C THR A 84 -10.77 -0.80 -1.68
N MET A 85 -10.70 -1.88 -2.44
CA MET A 85 -10.18 -3.17 -1.97
C MET A 85 -8.71 -3.08 -1.55
N ALA A 86 -7.90 -2.33 -2.30
CA ALA A 86 -6.50 -2.12 -1.97
C ALA A 86 -6.33 -1.35 -0.64
N VAL A 87 -7.22 -0.41 -0.33
CA VAL A 87 -7.26 0.27 0.98
C VAL A 87 -7.58 -0.71 2.11
N HIS A 88 -8.56 -1.60 1.93
CA HIS A 88 -8.87 -2.62 2.93
C HIS A 88 -7.71 -3.60 3.16
N HIS A 89 -7.08 -4.04 2.06
CA HIS A 89 -5.92 -4.93 2.12
C HIS A 89 -4.72 -4.28 2.83
N MET A 90 -4.47 -3.00 2.56
CA MET A 90 -3.48 -2.18 3.28
C MET A 90 -3.75 -2.15 4.78
N LEU A 91 -4.99 -1.87 5.19
CA LEU A 91 -5.35 -1.76 6.60
C LEU A 91 -5.26 -3.08 7.35
N ASP A 92 -5.64 -4.18 6.71
CA ASP A 92 -5.51 -5.51 7.29
C ASP A 92 -4.03 -5.82 7.60
N HIS A 93 -3.13 -5.54 6.65
CA HIS A 93 -1.70 -5.74 6.85
C HIS A 93 -1.09 -4.77 7.86
N ALA A 94 -1.57 -3.51 7.90
CA ALA A 94 -1.18 -2.57 8.94
C ALA A 94 -1.59 -3.07 10.33
N SER A 95 -2.82 -3.57 10.49
CA SER A 95 -3.31 -4.20 11.72
C SER A 95 -2.49 -5.42 12.12
N ALA A 96 -2.11 -6.26 11.15
CA ALA A 96 -1.25 -7.42 11.38
C ALA A 96 0.13 -7.04 11.92
N ILE A 97 0.71 -5.89 11.51
CA ILE A 97 1.98 -5.38 12.06
C ILE A 97 1.85 -5.18 13.58
N GLY A 98 0.77 -4.58 14.05
CA GLY A 98 0.55 -4.37 15.50
C GLY A 98 0.50 -5.68 16.29
N ARG A 99 -0.08 -6.73 15.70
CA ARG A 99 -0.14 -8.08 16.31
C ARG A 99 1.23 -8.72 16.39
N VAL A 100 2.01 -8.74 15.31
CA VAL A 100 3.34 -9.36 15.30
C VAL A 100 4.34 -8.61 16.18
N LEU A 101 4.18 -7.29 16.37
CA LEU A 101 4.98 -6.51 17.33
C LEU A 101 4.68 -6.89 18.79
N SER A 102 3.56 -7.57 19.06
CA SER A 102 3.17 -8.02 20.40
C SER A 102 3.63 -9.44 20.73
N GLU A 103 4.25 -10.14 19.78
CA GLU A 103 4.71 -11.53 19.97
C GLU A 103 6.05 -11.59 20.71
N GLU A 104 6.24 -12.63 21.54
CA GLU A 104 7.50 -12.91 22.22
C GLU A 104 7.95 -14.36 21.95
N PRO A 105 9.09 -14.58 21.24
CA PRO A 105 9.93 -13.57 20.62
C PRO A 105 9.28 -12.95 19.37
N MET A 106 9.47 -11.64 19.17
CA MET A 106 8.97 -10.95 17.97
C MET A 106 9.66 -11.50 16.72
N PRO A 107 8.91 -11.85 15.66
CA PRO A 107 9.50 -12.31 14.41
C PRO A 107 10.23 -11.17 13.70
N LEU A 108 11.46 -11.42 13.25
CA LEU A 108 12.35 -10.39 12.68
C LEU A 108 11.82 -9.77 11.39
N TRP A 109 11.40 -10.60 10.43
CA TRP A 109 11.10 -10.19 9.06
C TRP A 109 9.61 -9.92 8.81
N SER A 110 8.73 -10.48 9.65
CA SER A 110 7.28 -10.36 9.48
C SER A 110 6.82 -8.90 9.47
N PRO A 111 7.25 -8.01 10.38
CA PRO A 111 6.85 -6.61 10.35
C PRO A 111 7.21 -5.92 9.02
N LEU A 112 8.42 -6.15 8.50
CA LEU A 112 8.88 -5.55 7.25
C LEU A 112 8.11 -6.11 6.03
N SER A 113 7.92 -7.42 5.96
CA SER A 113 7.17 -8.05 4.87
C SER A 113 5.71 -7.57 4.86
N LEU A 114 5.07 -7.47 6.03
CA LEU A 114 3.72 -6.90 6.16
C LEU A 114 3.69 -5.42 5.76
N SER A 115 4.69 -4.63 6.18
CA SER A 115 4.79 -3.21 5.83
C SER A 115 4.93 -2.99 4.32
N ARG A 116 5.64 -3.89 3.63
CA ARG A 116 5.76 -3.87 2.17
C ARG A 116 4.41 -4.10 1.50
N VAL A 117 3.65 -5.09 1.95
CA VAL A 117 2.33 -5.37 1.36
C VAL A 117 1.36 -4.21 1.63
N ALA A 118 1.40 -3.63 2.83
CA ALA A 118 0.64 -2.42 3.14
C ALA A 118 1.03 -1.25 2.21
N LEU A 119 2.33 -1.04 1.99
CA LEU A 119 2.84 -0.04 1.06
C LEU A 119 2.32 -0.29 -0.37
N GLU A 120 2.55 -1.46 -0.94
CA GLU A 120 2.14 -1.78 -2.31
C GLU A 120 0.62 -1.62 -2.51
N SER A 121 -0.18 -2.05 -1.53
CA SER A 121 -1.64 -1.94 -1.59
C SER A 121 -2.10 -0.48 -1.53
N GLY A 122 -1.53 0.33 -0.63
CA GLY A 122 -1.85 1.75 -0.60
C GLY A 122 -1.37 2.51 -1.85
N LEU A 123 -0.23 2.12 -2.43
CA LEU A 123 0.25 2.66 -3.71
C LEU A 123 -0.69 2.33 -4.87
N GLN A 124 -1.28 1.13 -4.91
CA GLN A 124 -2.30 0.77 -5.90
C GLN A 124 -3.54 1.68 -5.78
N ALA A 125 -4.02 1.91 -4.56
CA ALA A 125 -5.13 2.82 -4.31
C ALA A 125 -4.81 4.26 -4.79
N CYS A 126 -3.62 4.76 -4.47
CA CYS A 126 -3.16 6.07 -4.94
C CYS A 126 -3.02 6.12 -6.47
N TYR A 127 -2.51 5.05 -7.11
CA TYR A 127 -2.30 4.97 -8.55
C TYR A 127 -3.61 5.00 -9.34
N LEU A 128 -4.65 4.34 -8.83
CA LEU A 128 -5.99 4.31 -9.41
C LEU A 128 -6.83 5.56 -9.09
N SER A 129 -6.41 6.37 -8.11
CA SER A 129 -7.11 7.57 -7.63
C SER A 129 -6.26 8.83 -7.84
N ASP A 130 -5.33 8.80 -8.79
CA ASP A 130 -4.39 9.87 -9.05
C ASP A 130 -5.08 11.02 -9.81
N SER A 131 -5.59 12.02 -9.09
CA SER A 131 -6.31 13.17 -9.67
C SER A 131 -5.47 14.00 -10.65
N SER A 132 -4.14 13.89 -10.59
CA SER A 132 -3.23 14.53 -11.57
C SER A 132 -3.19 13.80 -12.91
N ALA A 133 -3.66 12.55 -12.96
CA ALA A 133 -3.82 11.80 -14.20
C ALA A 133 -5.16 12.15 -14.87
N GLY A 134 -5.15 12.28 -16.20
CA GLY A 134 -6.37 12.47 -16.95
C GLY A 134 -7.32 11.27 -16.85
N ALA A 135 -8.61 11.50 -17.07
CA ALA A 135 -9.64 10.45 -17.06
C ALA A 135 -9.28 9.27 -17.97
N GLU A 136 -8.73 9.56 -19.15
CA GLU A 136 -8.24 8.56 -20.09
C GLU A 136 -7.24 7.59 -19.44
N THR A 137 -6.20 8.13 -18.80
CA THR A 137 -5.15 7.37 -18.12
C THR A 137 -5.71 6.55 -16.96
N LEU A 138 -6.59 7.13 -16.15
CA LEU A 138 -7.19 6.43 -15.01
C LEU A 138 -8.02 5.22 -15.46
N VAL A 139 -8.80 5.37 -16.54
CA VAL A 139 -9.59 4.26 -17.09
C VAL A 139 -8.67 3.19 -17.70
N LEU A 140 -7.57 3.56 -18.36
CA LEU A 140 -6.59 2.59 -18.88
C LEU A 140 -5.89 1.81 -17.74
N ARG A 141 -5.48 2.50 -16.67
CA ARG A 141 -4.90 1.88 -15.47
C ARG A 141 -5.88 0.87 -14.86
N ALA A 142 -7.15 1.27 -14.72
CA ALA A 142 -8.21 0.39 -14.23
C ALA A 142 -8.41 -0.85 -15.13
N ALA A 143 -8.45 -0.68 -16.45
CA ALA A 143 -8.57 -1.79 -17.39
C ALA A 143 -7.39 -2.76 -17.28
N ALA A 144 -6.15 -2.23 -17.30
CA ALA A 144 -4.94 -3.03 -17.22
C ALA A 144 -4.87 -3.85 -15.94
N MET A 145 -5.14 -3.20 -14.80
CA MET A 145 -5.09 -3.85 -13.49
C MET A 145 -6.21 -4.89 -13.33
N TYR A 146 -7.43 -4.58 -13.78
CA TYR A 146 -8.57 -5.49 -13.69
C TYR A 146 -8.35 -6.75 -14.53
N ILE A 147 -7.90 -6.60 -15.78
CA ILE A 147 -7.59 -7.74 -16.64
C ILE A 147 -6.42 -8.54 -16.09
N GLY A 148 -5.35 -7.87 -15.65
CA GLY A 148 -4.19 -8.55 -15.05
C GLY A 148 -4.56 -9.39 -13.83
N MET A 149 -5.42 -8.86 -12.94
CA MET A 149 -5.95 -9.59 -11.78
C MET A 149 -6.72 -10.85 -12.21
N LEU A 150 -7.61 -10.73 -13.20
CA LEU A 150 -8.38 -11.87 -13.70
C LEU A 150 -7.50 -12.92 -14.38
N GLU A 151 -6.45 -12.51 -15.10
CA GLU A 151 -5.45 -13.43 -15.68
C GLU A 151 -4.66 -14.18 -14.59
N GLU A 152 -4.36 -13.55 -13.46
CA GLU A 152 -3.69 -14.22 -12.33
C GLU A 152 -4.63 -15.17 -11.59
N GLN A 153 -5.86 -14.73 -11.33
CA GLN A 153 -6.88 -15.57 -10.73
C GLN A 153 -7.17 -16.80 -11.60
N ASP A 154 -7.19 -16.66 -12.93
CA ASP A 154 -7.39 -17.79 -13.85
C ASP A 154 -6.24 -18.79 -13.79
N LYS A 155 -5.00 -18.31 -13.74
CA LYS A 155 -3.82 -19.18 -13.56
C LYS A 155 -3.89 -19.96 -12.25
N LEU A 156 -4.31 -19.32 -11.17
CA LEU A 156 -4.48 -19.97 -9.87
C LEU A 156 -5.63 -20.97 -9.89
N ALA A 157 -6.78 -20.61 -10.47
CA ALA A 157 -7.93 -21.49 -10.61
C ALA A 157 -7.58 -22.80 -11.32
N ASN A 158 -6.78 -22.73 -12.38
CA ASN A 158 -6.31 -23.92 -13.12
C ASN A 158 -5.39 -24.83 -12.28
N LEU A 159 -4.65 -24.29 -11.31
CA LEU A 159 -3.82 -25.10 -10.40
C LEU A 159 -4.66 -25.87 -9.36
N PHE A 160 -5.81 -25.32 -8.97
CA PHE A 160 -6.72 -25.92 -7.99
C PHE A 160 -7.97 -26.56 -8.64
N ALA A 161 -7.92 -26.80 -9.95
CA ALA A 161 -9.01 -27.34 -10.75
C ALA A 161 -9.31 -28.81 -10.38
N GLY A 162 -10.10 -28.97 -9.33
CA GLY A 162 -10.53 -30.23 -8.72
C GLY A 162 -11.47 -29.98 -7.54
N GLU A 163 -11.31 -28.82 -6.89
CA GLU A 163 -12.23 -28.32 -5.87
C GLU A 163 -13.20 -27.33 -6.52
N LYS A 164 -14.51 -27.61 -6.48
CA LYS A 164 -15.58 -26.71 -6.96
C LYS A 164 -15.73 -25.49 -6.02
N GLY A 165 -14.66 -24.72 -5.85
CA GLY A 165 -14.64 -23.48 -5.09
C GLY A 165 -14.87 -22.24 -5.97
N GLU A 166 -14.92 -21.07 -5.34
CA GLU A 166 -15.17 -19.74 -5.95
C GLU A 166 -14.23 -19.40 -7.12
N LEU A 167 -13.10 -20.10 -7.25
CA LEU A 167 -12.11 -19.96 -8.33
C LEU A 167 -12.59 -20.49 -9.70
N GLY A 168 -13.69 -21.25 -9.78
CA GLY A 168 -14.18 -21.87 -11.02
C GLY A 168 -14.81 -20.93 -12.06
N HIS A 169 -15.03 -19.64 -11.74
CA HIS A 169 -15.75 -18.68 -12.59
C HIS A 169 -14.85 -17.77 -13.46
N THR A 170 -13.54 -18.00 -13.47
CA THR A 170 -12.57 -16.95 -13.82
C THR A 170 -12.31 -16.73 -15.32
N VAL A 171 -12.20 -17.78 -16.14
CA VAL A 171 -11.92 -17.64 -17.60
C VAL A 171 -12.94 -16.72 -18.28
N LYS A 172 -14.23 -16.94 -18.03
CA LYS A 172 -15.31 -16.16 -18.65
C LYS A 172 -15.25 -14.69 -18.25
N GLN A 173 -14.81 -14.39 -17.02
CA GLN A 173 -14.69 -13.02 -16.53
C GLN A 173 -13.53 -12.30 -17.23
N CYS A 174 -12.40 -12.98 -17.44
CA CYS A 174 -11.25 -12.41 -18.16
C CYS A 174 -11.62 -12.06 -19.61
N ASP A 175 -12.27 -12.98 -20.34
CA ASP A 175 -12.73 -12.73 -21.71
C ASP A 175 -13.75 -11.59 -21.78
N GLN A 176 -14.67 -11.53 -20.80
CA GLN A 176 -15.63 -10.43 -20.69
C GLN A 176 -14.95 -9.09 -20.42
N ALA A 177 -13.92 -9.04 -19.59
CA ALA A 177 -13.16 -7.83 -19.29
C ALA A 177 -12.36 -7.35 -20.53
N LYS A 178 -11.69 -8.26 -21.25
CA LYS A 178 -11.01 -7.96 -22.51
C LYS A 178 -11.99 -7.46 -23.58
N ALA A 179 -13.15 -8.10 -23.72
CA ALA A 179 -14.20 -7.66 -24.62
C ALA A 179 -14.77 -6.29 -24.25
N LEU A 180 -14.96 -6.01 -22.95
CA LEU A 180 -15.43 -4.72 -22.45
C LEU A 180 -14.46 -3.59 -22.83
N ALA A 181 -13.17 -3.79 -22.57
CA ALA A 181 -12.15 -2.79 -22.88
C ALA A 181 -11.92 -2.64 -24.40
N SER A 182 -12.00 -3.71 -25.19
CA SER A 182 -11.98 -3.61 -26.66
C SER A 182 -13.16 -2.78 -27.18
N ARG A 183 -14.37 -2.95 -26.63
CA ARG A 183 -15.54 -2.11 -26.96
C ARG A 183 -15.40 -0.66 -26.48
N ALA A 184 -14.60 -0.41 -25.45
CA ALA A 184 -14.21 0.93 -25.04
C ALA A 184 -13.17 1.56 -25.98
N GLY A 185 -12.71 0.84 -27.01
CA GLY A 185 -11.74 1.30 -28.00
C GLY A 185 -10.29 1.14 -27.55
N MET A 186 -10.02 0.23 -26.61
CA MET A 186 -8.68 -0.06 -26.10
C MET A 186 -7.98 -1.19 -26.89
N GLU A 187 -6.67 -1.08 -27.02
CA GLU A 187 -5.77 -2.12 -27.52
C GLU A 187 -4.84 -2.60 -26.41
N PHE A 188 -4.53 -3.89 -26.43
CA PHE A 188 -3.68 -4.53 -25.44
C PHE A 188 -2.34 -4.90 -26.05
N ILE A 189 -1.27 -4.65 -25.30
CA ILE A 189 0.01 -5.29 -25.58
C ILE A 189 0.17 -6.43 -24.58
N GLU A 190 0.21 -7.63 -25.13
CA GLU A 190 0.52 -8.82 -24.37
C GLU A 190 2.03 -9.09 -24.39
N ARG A 191 2.61 -9.35 -23.22
CA ARG A 191 4.00 -9.81 -23.11
C ARG A 191 4.02 -11.07 -22.25
N LYS A 192 4.55 -12.17 -22.82
CA LYS A 192 4.55 -13.50 -22.18
C LYS A 192 3.14 -13.96 -21.77
N GLY A 193 2.14 -13.70 -22.61
CA GLY A 193 0.74 -14.08 -22.34
C GLY A 193 0.13 -13.37 -21.12
N ARG A 194 0.49 -12.11 -20.92
CA ARG A 194 -0.12 -11.21 -19.93
C ARG A 194 -0.30 -9.82 -20.53
N VAL A 195 -1.44 -9.19 -20.29
CA VAL A 195 -1.64 -7.78 -20.64
C VAL A 195 -0.72 -6.91 -19.78
N ARG A 196 0.17 -6.15 -20.41
CA ARG A 196 1.13 -5.25 -19.70
C ARG A 196 0.88 -3.78 -19.96
N SER A 197 0.32 -3.45 -21.11
CA SER A 197 -0.09 -2.08 -21.40
C SER A 197 -1.39 -2.08 -22.17
N VAL A 198 -2.10 -0.95 -22.03
CA VAL A 198 -3.38 -0.69 -22.67
C VAL A 198 -3.26 0.69 -23.32
N GLY A 199 -3.55 0.78 -24.60
CA GLY A 199 -3.64 2.05 -25.36
C GLY A 199 -5.04 2.22 -25.96
N TYR A 200 -5.34 3.37 -26.58
CA TYR A 200 -6.58 3.56 -27.35
C TYR A 200 -6.33 3.58 -28.86
N ILE A 201 -7.31 3.07 -29.62
CA ILE A 201 -7.32 3.07 -31.09
C ILE A 201 -7.42 4.50 -31.67
N ALA A 202 -8.05 5.42 -30.94
CA ALA A 202 -8.25 6.80 -31.37
C ALA A 202 -7.38 7.74 -30.53
N GLY A 203 -6.12 7.93 -30.93
CA GLY A 203 -5.13 8.74 -30.20
C GLY A 203 -3.69 8.29 -30.44
N GLY A 204 -3.47 7.05 -30.90
CA GLY A 204 -2.23 6.59 -31.54
C GLY A 204 -1.01 6.37 -30.63
N SER A 205 -1.02 6.85 -29.39
CA SER A 205 0.08 6.60 -28.43
C SER A 205 -0.26 5.44 -27.50
N GLN A 206 0.57 4.39 -27.56
CA GLN A 206 0.58 3.34 -26.54
C GLN A 206 1.15 3.91 -25.24
N VAL A 207 0.41 3.76 -24.13
CA VAL A 207 0.85 4.22 -22.82
C VAL A 207 1.13 3.00 -21.94
N ASN A 208 2.29 2.96 -21.30
CA ASN A 208 2.53 1.98 -20.25
C ASN A 208 1.73 2.37 -19.00
N VAL A 209 0.73 1.58 -18.66
CA VAL A 209 -0.18 1.78 -17.52
C VAL A 209 0.01 0.72 -16.44
N GLU A 210 1.10 -0.04 -16.52
CA GLU A 210 1.54 -0.89 -15.43
C GLU A 210 2.08 -0.02 -14.28
N MET A 211 1.63 -0.31 -13.06
CA MET A 211 2.15 0.38 -11.89
C MET A 211 3.57 -0.12 -11.58
N ASN A 212 4.55 0.77 -11.71
CA ASN A 212 5.87 0.55 -11.12
C ASN A 212 5.84 0.94 -9.65
N ALA A 213 5.98 -0.05 -8.75
CA ALA A 213 5.88 0.17 -7.31
C ALA A 213 7.00 1.08 -6.76
N THR A 214 8.20 1.04 -7.33
CA THR A 214 9.30 1.95 -6.95
C THR A 214 8.97 3.39 -7.33
N ASP A 215 8.52 3.61 -8.56
CA ASP A 215 8.16 4.96 -9.02
C ASP A 215 6.94 5.50 -8.26
N ALA A 216 5.96 4.63 -7.98
CA ALA A 216 4.81 4.97 -7.16
C ALA A 216 5.23 5.33 -5.73
N ALA A 217 6.15 4.58 -5.11
CA ALA A 217 6.68 4.90 -3.78
C ALA A 217 7.37 6.26 -3.78
N ASN A 218 8.23 6.54 -4.77
CA ASN A 218 8.91 7.82 -4.90
C ASN A 218 7.93 8.99 -5.11
N LYS A 219 6.81 8.77 -5.80
CA LYS A 219 5.77 9.79 -6.01
C LYS A 219 4.96 10.05 -4.74
N TRP A 220 4.49 9.00 -4.07
CA TRP A 220 3.44 9.09 -3.05
C TRP A 220 3.94 9.10 -1.61
N VAL A 221 5.12 8.53 -1.36
CA VAL A 221 5.76 8.50 -0.03
C VAL A 221 7.25 8.86 -0.13
N PRO A 222 7.60 10.03 -0.71
CA PRO A 222 9.00 10.42 -0.98
C PRO A 222 9.87 10.47 0.28
N GLU A 223 9.27 10.65 1.45
CA GLU A 223 9.93 10.72 2.75
C GLU A 223 10.52 9.36 3.17
N MET A 224 9.96 8.27 2.63
CA MET A 224 10.32 6.89 2.93
C MET A 224 11.23 6.31 1.83
N THR A 225 12.29 7.04 1.49
CA THR A 225 13.26 6.62 0.47
C THR A 225 13.83 5.23 0.83
N GLY A 226 13.76 4.30 -0.13
CA GLY A 226 14.26 2.93 0.05
C GLY A 226 13.35 1.99 0.84
N ALA A 227 12.19 2.43 1.35
CA ALA A 227 11.26 1.56 2.08
C ALA A 227 10.77 0.39 1.20
N TYR A 228 10.46 0.65 -0.07
CA TYR A 228 10.10 -0.40 -1.02
C TYR A 228 11.23 -1.43 -1.21
N SER A 229 12.48 -0.97 -1.41
CA SER A 229 13.64 -1.83 -1.57
C SER A 229 13.92 -2.67 -0.32
N LEU A 230 13.78 -2.07 0.87
CA LEU A 230 13.95 -2.75 2.15
C LEU A 230 12.88 -3.82 2.36
N GLY A 231 11.62 -3.47 2.17
CA GLY A 231 10.50 -4.41 2.25
C GLY A 231 10.67 -5.56 1.26
N SER A 232 11.04 -5.25 0.01
CA SER A 232 11.31 -6.25 -1.03
C SER A 232 12.46 -7.20 -0.64
N GLY A 233 13.53 -6.66 -0.06
CA GLY A 233 14.63 -7.45 0.50
C GLY A 233 14.15 -8.42 1.58
N SER A 234 13.29 -7.96 2.49
CA SER A 234 12.72 -8.80 3.55
C SER A 234 11.86 -9.93 3.00
N THR A 235 10.95 -9.64 2.07
CA THR A 235 10.02 -10.64 1.52
C THR A 235 10.73 -11.71 0.70
N HIS A 236 11.76 -11.33 -0.06
CA HIS A 236 12.45 -12.24 -1.00
C HIS A 236 13.75 -12.81 -0.44
N ALA A 237 13.96 -12.72 0.88
CA ALA A 237 15.17 -13.18 1.55
C ALA A 237 16.46 -12.62 0.92
N GLY A 238 16.43 -11.33 0.56
CA GLY A 238 17.55 -10.63 -0.05
C GLY A 238 18.81 -10.80 0.78
N PHE A 239 19.83 -11.45 0.21
CA PHE A 239 21.05 -11.85 0.93
C PHE A 239 21.74 -10.68 1.63
N TRP A 240 21.75 -9.50 0.99
CA TRP A 240 22.32 -8.27 1.54
C TRP A 240 21.63 -7.83 2.84
N LEU A 241 20.34 -8.13 3.03
CA LEU A 241 19.60 -7.77 4.23
C LEU A 241 19.74 -8.87 5.29
N THR A 242 19.62 -10.14 4.88
CA THR A 242 19.58 -11.28 5.78
C THR A 242 20.93 -11.56 6.44
N ILE A 243 22.06 -11.37 5.74
CA ILE A 243 23.40 -11.59 6.31
C ILE A 243 23.70 -10.65 7.48
N HIS A 244 23.24 -9.40 7.43
CA HIS A 244 23.48 -8.42 8.49
C HIS A 244 22.61 -8.63 9.74
N SER A 245 21.61 -9.50 9.66
CA SER A 245 20.75 -9.84 10.79
C SER A 245 21.17 -11.11 11.53
N PHE A 246 22.27 -11.73 11.12
CA PHE A 246 22.91 -12.82 11.84
C PHE A 246 24.21 -12.31 12.48
N GLY A 247 24.28 -12.34 13.82
CA GLY A 247 25.46 -11.95 14.58
C GLY A 247 25.64 -12.85 15.80
N ASP A 248 26.88 -13.31 16.05
CA ASP A 248 27.24 -14.17 17.18
C ASP A 248 26.38 -15.45 17.28
N GLY A 249 26.02 -16.03 16.13
CA GLY A 249 25.19 -17.24 16.05
C GLY A 249 23.70 -17.04 16.33
N ASN A 250 23.24 -15.80 16.53
CA ASN A 250 21.85 -15.46 16.82
C ASN A 250 21.26 -14.45 15.82
N LEU A 251 19.94 -14.47 15.66
CA LEU A 251 19.21 -13.43 14.93
C LEU A 251 19.18 -12.13 15.75
N ARG A 252 19.44 -11.01 15.08
CA ARG A 252 19.35 -9.66 15.64
C ARG A 252 18.57 -8.75 14.68
N SER A 253 17.83 -7.80 15.24
CA SER A 253 17.16 -6.76 14.47
C SER A 253 17.89 -5.44 14.66
N ASP A 254 18.19 -4.73 13.56
CA ASP A 254 18.49 -3.30 13.65
C ASP A 254 17.19 -2.55 13.95
N PRO A 255 17.10 -1.77 15.04
CA PRO A 255 15.87 -1.06 15.40
C PRO A 255 15.33 -0.11 14.32
N SER A 256 16.17 0.34 13.38
CA SER A 256 15.71 1.09 12.20
C SER A 256 14.78 0.28 11.28
N LEU A 257 14.90 -1.05 11.26
CA LEU A 257 13.99 -1.93 10.54
C LEU A 257 12.58 -1.89 11.14
N ILE A 258 12.49 -1.91 12.47
CA ILE A 258 11.20 -1.76 13.18
C ILE A 258 10.62 -0.38 12.98
N VAL A 259 11.46 0.66 13.03
CA VAL A 259 11.02 2.02 12.71
C VAL A 259 10.43 2.07 11.29
N ASN A 260 11.12 1.53 10.29
CA ASN A 260 10.63 1.53 8.92
C ASN A 260 9.33 0.73 8.76
N ALA A 261 9.24 -0.46 9.35
CA ALA A 261 8.05 -1.30 9.31
C ALA A 261 6.82 -0.60 9.92
N VAL A 262 7.03 0.13 11.02
CA VAL A 262 5.96 0.86 11.73
C VAL A 262 5.55 2.14 11.00
N THR A 263 6.50 2.93 10.49
CA THR A 263 6.16 4.24 9.90
C THR A 263 5.62 4.12 8.49
N THR A 264 6.00 3.08 7.74
CA THR A 264 5.55 2.87 6.35
C THR A 264 4.02 2.85 6.21
N PRO A 265 3.25 2.06 6.99
CA PRO A 265 1.78 2.11 7.00
C PRO A 265 1.22 3.52 7.24
N VAL A 266 1.83 4.31 8.12
CA VAL A 266 1.36 5.67 8.44
C VAL A 266 1.56 6.60 7.25
N HIS A 267 2.74 6.58 6.63
CA HIS A 267 3.03 7.38 5.44
C HIS A 267 2.11 7.02 4.27
N VAL A 268 1.91 5.72 4.02
CA VAL A 268 1.02 5.30 2.92
C VAL A 268 -0.45 5.63 3.22
N CYS A 269 -0.91 5.54 4.47
CA CYS A 269 -2.25 6.00 4.85
C CYS A 269 -2.44 7.50 4.56
N ARG A 270 -1.44 8.34 4.84
CA ARG A 270 -1.48 9.78 4.51
C ARG A 270 -1.57 10.00 3.00
N ALA A 271 -0.80 9.24 2.22
CA ALA A 271 -0.82 9.30 0.77
C ALA A 271 -2.19 8.91 0.21
N VAL A 272 -2.78 7.82 0.71
CA VAL A 272 -4.12 7.36 0.32
C VAL A 272 -5.18 8.38 0.66
N VAL A 273 -5.17 8.95 1.87
CA VAL A 273 -6.10 10.01 2.26
C VAL A 273 -6.00 11.19 1.30
N THR A 274 -4.78 11.62 0.97
CA THR A 274 -4.53 12.75 0.06
C THR A 274 -5.05 12.44 -1.35
N ALA A 275 -4.71 11.27 -1.90
CA ALA A 275 -5.14 10.85 -3.23
C ALA A 275 -6.67 10.76 -3.30
N MET A 276 -7.32 10.16 -2.31
CA MET A 276 -8.78 10.03 -2.26
C MET A 276 -9.47 11.38 -2.10
N ARG A 277 -8.99 12.25 -1.21
CA ARG A 277 -9.48 13.62 -1.04
C ARG A 277 -9.49 14.36 -2.37
N ASP A 278 -8.37 14.30 -3.09
CA ASP A 278 -8.20 15.02 -4.36
C ASP A 278 -9.01 14.38 -5.50
N PHE A 279 -9.16 13.05 -5.50
CA PHE A 279 -9.91 12.31 -6.51
C PHE A 279 -11.42 12.51 -6.40
N TRP A 280 -11.93 12.53 -5.17
CA TRP A 280 -13.35 12.66 -4.87
C TRP A 280 -13.79 14.10 -4.63
N GLY A 281 -12.85 15.02 -4.33
CA GLY A 281 -13.15 16.42 -4.02
C GLY A 281 -13.87 16.61 -2.69
N VAL A 282 -13.62 15.73 -1.71
CA VAL A 282 -14.28 15.71 -0.40
C VAL A 282 -13.26 15.95 0.71
N ASP A 283 -13.71 16.44 1.87
CA ASP A 283 -12.82 16.61 3.01
C ASP A 283 -12.51 15.26 3.69
N ALA A 284 -11.24 15.04 4.01
CA ALA A 284 -10.75 13.87 4.73
C ALA A 284 -10.39 14.16 6.19
N GLY A 285 -10.75 15.35 6.69
CA GLY A 285 -10.47 15.81 8.04
C GLY A 285 -8.98 16.04 8.28
N ASN A 286 -8.56 15.94 9.54
CA ASN A 286 -7.21 16.29 9.98
C ASN A 286 -6.26 15.08 10.12
N PHE A 287 -6.59 13.92 9.53
CA PHE A 287 -5.81 12.69 9.69
C PHE A 287 -4.34 12.91 9.32
N THR A 288 -4.06 13.59 8.20
CA THR A 288 -2.69 13.82 7.71
C THR A 288 -1.85 14.63 8.70
N ASP A 289 -2.44 15.63 9.35
CA ASP A 289 -1.77 16.49 10.31
C ASP A 289 -1.56 15.75 11.64
N ALA A 290 -2.56 14.99 12.09
CA ALA A 290 -2.45 14.17 13.28
C ALA A 290 -1.38 13.07 13.11
N ALA A 291 -1.30 12.46 11.93
CA ALA A 291 -0.31 11.43 11.60
C ALA A 291 1.11 11.99 11.63
N GLU A 292 1.33 13.19 11.10
CA GLU A 292 2.62 13.89 11.16
C GLU A 292 3.08 14.13 12.61
N VAL A 293 2.18 14.58 13.49
CA VAL A 293 2.49 14.77 14.91
C VAL A 293 2.87 13.44 15.59
N LYS A 294 2.15 12.36 15.27
CA LYS A 294 2.40 11.02 15.83
C LYS A 294 3.72 10.42 15.33
N LEU A 295 4.03 10.58 14.05
CA LEU A 295 5.31 10.19 13.45
C LEU A 295 6.48 10.91 14.14
N ARG A 296 6.39 12.23 14.32
CA ARG A 296 7.45 13.00 15.00
C ARG A 296 7.71 12.50 16.42
N ARG A 297 6.65 12.18 17.18
CA ARG A 297 6.79 11.60 18.53
C ARG A 297 7.48 10.24 18.49
N TYR A 298 7.11 9.38 17.55
CA TYR A 298 7.73 8.06 17.40
C TYR A 298 9.21 8.15 16.99
N TYR A 299 9.55 9.04 16.04
CA TYR A 299 10.94 9.29 15.67
C TYR A 299 11.76 9.89 16.83
N ALA A 300 11.17 10.77 17.64
CA ALA A 300 11.85 11.32 18.82
C ALA A 300 12.26 10.22 19.82
N ILE A 301 11.40 9.22 20.02
CA ILE A 301 11.71 8.03 20.85
C ILE A 301 12.91 7.28 20.28
N TYR A 302 12.90 6.96 18.99
CA TYR A 302 14.01 6.28 18.33
C TYR A 302 15.32 7.07 18.42
N LEU A 303 15.29 8.38 18.15
CA LEU A 303 16.46 9.24 18.18
C LEU A 303 17.03 9.43 19.60
N THR A 304 16.16 9.50 20.61
CA THR A 304 16.56 9.58 22.02
C THR A 304 17.31 8.31 22.43
N TRP A 305 16.75 7.14 22.11
CA TRP A 305 17.40 5.86 22.34
C TRP A 305 18.74 5.74 21.60
N LYS A 306 18.78 6.10 20.31
CA LYS A 306 20.02 6.07 19.53
C LYS A 306 21.10 6.97 20.12
N SER A 307 20.71 8.12 20.67
CA SER A 307 21.63 9.06 21.30
C SER A 307 22.17 8.54 22.64
N SER A 308 21.34 7.84 23.44
CA SER A 308 21.80 7.24 24.70
C SER A 308 22.83 6.14 24.47
N LEU A 309 22.69 5.33 23.41
CA LEU A 309 23.70 4.34 23.03
C LEU A 309 25.05 4.97 22.68
N LYS A 310 25.05 6.09 21.94
CA LYS A 310 26.27 6.83 21.61
C LYS A 310 26.93 7.43 22.86
N ALA A 311 26.15 8.06 23.72
CA ALA A 311 26.64 8.65 24.97
C ALA A 311 27.29 7.59 25.89
N ASN A 312 26.79 6.36 25.85
CA ASN A 312 27.31 5.24 26.63
C ASN A 312 28.42 4.43 25.93
N GLY A 313 28.91 4.87 24.76
CA GLY A 313 30.00 4.21 24.03
C GLY A 313 29.64 2.84 23.45
N VAL A 314 28.34 2.51 23.34
CA VAL A 314 27.86 1.22 22.85
C VAL A 314 27.88 1.15 21.31
N VAL A 315 27.83 2.31 20.64
CA VAL A 315 27.83 2.42 19.17
C VAL A 315 28.77 3.55 18.74
N GLY A 316 29.75 3.22 17.90
CA GLY A 316 30.64 4.17 17.20
C GLY A 316 29.98 4.77 15.97
#